data_AF-A0A507ZTG4-F1
#
_entry.id   AF-A0A507ZTG4-F1
#
_cell.length_a   1.000
_cell.length_b   1.000
_cell.length_c   1.000
_cell.angle_alpha   90.00
_cell.angle_beta   90.00
_cell.angle_gamma   90.00
#
_symmetry.space_group_name_H-M   'P 1'
#
loop_
_entity.id
_entity.type
_entity.pdbx_description
1 polymer ?
#
loop_
_entity_poly.entity_id
_entity_poly.type
_entity_poly.pdbx_seq_one_letter_code
_entity_poly.pdbx_strand_id
1 'polypeptide(L)'
;MKKLIFLMFFSLSLIACTSEEISEENISQIENQQTLNQDIESTNRLPMFSVESDLVSVDDDCFILNVRIYLHNETTGKLLIANQNVETGDVCSDSENMDRNNIYCDGGTLLNGDRALPSKLKSEHCLTDFLNNPEHEGVYGQYLEKKSELLNSL
;
A
#
# COMPACT_ATOMS: atom_id res chain seq x y z
N MET A 1 44.86 0.16 49.59
CA MET A 1 44.92 -0.58 48.31
C MET A 1 43.51 -0.85 47.85
N LYS A 2 43.20 -0.44 46.61
CA LYS A 2 41.91 -0.55 45.92
C LYS A 2 41.59 -2.03 45.66
N LYS A 3 40.36 -2.48 45.96
CA LYS A 3 39.68 -3.53 45.19
C LYS A 3 38.20 -3.16 45.06
N LEU A 4 37.92 -2.61 43.88
CA LEU A 4 36.61 -2.28 43.33
C LEU A 4 36.03 -3.61 42.81
N ILE A 5 34.96 -4.12 43.40
CA ILE A 5 34.22 -5.26 42.84
C ILE A 5 33.02 -4.67 42.11
N PHE A 6 33.18 -4.62 40.79
CA PHE A 6 32.19 -4.25 39.80
C PHE A 6 31.37 -5.51 39.51
N LEU A 7 30.15 -5.60 40.04
CA LEU A 7 29.27 -6.75 39.79
C LEU A 7 28.38 -6.41 38.58
N MET A 8 28.67 -7.10 37.48
CA MET A 8 28.02 -6.96 36.18
C MET A 8 26.51 -7.14 36.26
N PHE A 9 25.83 -6.18 35.62
CA PHE A 9 24.55 -6.35 34.94
C PHE A 9 24.54 -7.61 34.07
N PHE A 10 23.64 -8.56 34.34
CA PHE A 10 23.14 -9.49 33.33
C PHE A 10 21.76 -10.05 33.74
N SER A 11 20.75 -9.18 33.77
CA SER A 11 19.36 -9.61 33.80
C SER A 11 18.91 -9.91 32.37
N LEU A 12 19.12 -11.15 31.94
CA LEU A 12 18.46 -11.74 30.77
C LEU A 12 16.96 -11.86 31.07
N SER A 13 16.16 -10.90 30.62
CA SER A 13 14.72 -11.05 30.54
C SER A 13 14.41 -11.97 29.35
N LEU A 14 14.25 -13.27 29.61
CA LEU A 14 13.64 -14.19 28.66
C LEU A 14 12.14 -13.89 28.61
N ILE A 15 11.72 -13.07 27.65
CA ILE A 15 10.31 -12.96 27.27
C ILE A 15 9.96 -14.28 26.58
N ALA A 16 9.23 -15.13 27.28
CA ALA A 16 8.59 -16.29 26.70
C ALA A 16 7.43 -15.81 25.82
N CYS A 17 7.61 -15.79 24.49
CA CYS A 17 6.48 -15.86 23.58
C CYS A 17 5.87 -17.25 23.73
N THR A 18 4.76 -17.34 24.45
CA THR A 18 3.87 -18.49 24.35
C THR A 18 3.35 -18.52 22.92
N SER A 19 3.79 -19.50 22.14
CA SER A 19 3.25 -19.78 20.81
C SER A 19 1.81 -20.27 20.98
N GLU A 20 0.85 -19.34 20.92
CA GLU A 20 -0.53 -19.70 20.65
C GLU A 20 -0.59 -20.19 19.20
N GLU A 21 -0.88 -21.49 19.03
CA GLU A 21 -1.29 -22.06 17.77
C GLU A 21 -2.60 -21.37 17.35
N ILE A 22 -2.50 -20.47 16.38
CA ILE A 22 -3.67 -19.84 15.75
C ILE A 22 -4.36 -20.92 14.93
N SER A 23 -5.46 -21.48 15.45
CA SER A 23 -6.34 -22.32 14.65
C SER A 23 -6.97 -21.48 13.54
N GLU A 24 -7.04 -22.07 12.34
CA GLU A 24 -7.60 -21.47 11.13
C GLU A 24 -9.11 -21.09 11.26
N GLU A 25 -9.76 -21.41 12.38
CA GLU A 25 -11.17 -21.08 12.65
C GLU A 25 -11.39 -19.66 13.20
N ASN A 26 -10.37 -18.95 13.69
CA ASN A 26 -10.53 -17.59 14.24
C ASN A 26 -10.31 -16.46 13.23
N ILE A 27 -10.01 -16.76 11.96
CA ILE A 27 -9.79 -15.75 10.91
C ILE A 27 -11.13 -15.26 10.33
N SER A 28 -12.26 -15.91 10.62
CA SER A 28 -13.56 -15.55 10.04
C SER A 28 -14.33 -14.45 10.78
N GLN A 29 -13.74 -13.77 11.78
CA GLN A 29 -14.46 -12.77 12.61
C GLN A 29 -13.93 -11.33 12.51
N ILE A 30 -13.00 -11.06 11.58
CA ILE A 30 -12.62 -9.69 11.19
C ILE A 30 -13.17 -9.39 9.78
N GLU A 31 -14.42 -9.76 9.52
CA GLU A 31 -15.20 -9.23 8.40
C GLU A 31 -16.51 -8.67 8.95
N ASN A 32 -16.41 -7.63 9.80
CA ASN A 32 -17.45 -6.62 9.81
C ASN A 32 -17.26 -5.77 8.53
N GLN A 33 -17.61 -6.36 7.38
CA GLN A 33 -18.02 -5.56 6.23
C GLN A 33 -19.29 -4.83 6.68
N GLN A 34 -19.11 -3.60 7.17
CA GLN A 34 -20.19 -2.63 7.17
C GLN A 34 -20.57 -2.41 5.72
N THR A 35 -21.60 -3.15 5.29
CA THR A 35 -22.33 -2.89 4.06
C THR A 35 -22.75 -1.43 4.10
N LEU A 36 -22.15 -0.63 3.22
CA LEU A 36 -22.35 0.80 3.09
C LEU A 36 -23.81 1.08 2.66
N ASN A 37 -24.70 1.19 3.63
CA ASN A 37 -25.90 2.01 3.53
C ASN A 37 -25.68 3.21 4.45
N GLN A 38 -24.84 4.15 4.03
CA GLN A 38 -24.79 5.47 4.65
C GLN A 38 -25.21 6.49 3.60
N ASP A 39 -26.38 7.05 3.86
CA ASP A 39 -26.84 8.32 3.33
C ASP A 39 -25.65 9.29 3.27
N ILE A 40 -25.23 9.59 2.05
CA ILE A 40 -24.34 10.72 1.76
C ILE A 40 -25.17 11.96 2.09
N GLU A 41 -25.13 12.40 3.35
CA GLU A 41 -25.54 13.76 3.66
C GLU A 41 -24.74 14.67 2.75
N SER A 42 -25.49 15.41 1.92
CA SER A 42 -25.04 16.35 0.92
C SER A 42 -24.21 17.47 1.54
N THR A 43 -22.96 17.18 1.89
CA THR A 43 -21.93 18.19 2.02
C THR A 43 -21.39 18.43 0.62
N ASN A 44 -21.58 19.64 0.08
CA ASN A 44 -21.05 20.11 -1.22
C ASN A 44 -19.49 20.13 -1.28
N ARG A 45 -18.81 19.32 -0.49
CA ARG A 45 -17.35 19.18 -0.50
C ARG A 45 -17.01 18.02 -1.42
N LEU A 46 -16.14 18.31 -2.38
CA LEU A 46 -15.58 17.28 -3.24
C LEU A 46 -14.82 16.25 -2.37
N PRO A 47 -14.85 14.97 -2.73
CA PRO A 47 -14.09 13.94 -2.03
C PRO A 47 -12.60 14.30 -2.04
N MET A 48 -11.96 14.24 -0.87
CA MET A 48 -10.54 14.52 -0.72
C MET A 48 -9.76 13.21 -0.77
N PHE A 49 -8.77 13.14 -1.65
CA PHE A 49 -7.90 11.98 -1.82
C PHE A 49 -6.46 12.30 -1.44
N SER A 50 -5.70 11.29 -1.00
CA SER A 50 -4.24 11.37 -0.90
C SER A 50 -3.57 10.13 -1.50
N VAL A 51 -2.42 10.34 -2.12
CA VAL A 51 -1.55 9.28 -2.63
C VAL A 51 -0.33 9.14 -1.73
N GLU A 52 0.03 7.90 -1.42
CA GLU A 52 1.27 7.54 -0.73
C GLU A 52 2.01 6.48 -1.54
N SER A 53 3.34 6.53 -1.51
CA SER A 53 4.20 5.60 -2.23
C SER A 53 5.41 5.22 -1.39
N ASP A 54 5.74 3.93 -1.35
CA ASP A 54 6.99 3.42 -0.77
C ASP A 54 7.81 2.68 -1.81
N LEU A 55 9.13 2.75 -1.69
CA LEU A 55 10.03 1.93 -2.51
C LEU A 55 10.01 0.48 -2.02
N VAL A 56 9.74 -0.45 -2.92
CA VAL A 56 9.76 -1.91 -2.67
C VAL A 56 11.09 -2.51 -3.11
N SER A 57 11.55 -2.19 -4.33
CA SER A 57 12.82 -2.70 -4.86
C SER A 57 13.39 -1.78 -5.95
N VAL A 58 14.69 -1.91 -6.19
CA VAL A 58 15.46 -1.25 -7.25
C VAL A 58 16.27 -2.31 -7.98
N ASP A 59 16.24 -2.29 -9.31
CA ASP A 59 17.03 -3.16 -10.18
C ASP A 59 17.39 -2.40 -11.48
N ASP A 60 18.67 -2.10 -11.70
CA ASP A 60 19.20 -1.42 -12.90
C ASP A 60 18.31 -0.28 -13.45
N ASP A 61 18.04 0.74 -12.63
CA ASP A 61 17.17 1.89 -12.95
C ASP A 61 15.68 1.56 -13.19
N CYS A 62 15.24 0.34 -12.86
CA CYS A 62 13.85 -0.02 -12.66
C CYS A 62 13.48 -0.03 -11.17
N PHE A 63 12.40 0.66 -10.83
CA PHE A 63 11.90 0.80 -9.46
C PHE A 63 10.54 0.14 -9.35
N ILE A 64 10.34 -0.64 -8.29
CA ILE A 64 9.01 -1.11 -7.89
C ILE A 64 8.56 -0.26 -6.71
N LEU A 65 7.46 0.45 -6.88
CA LEU A 65 6.85 1.29 -5.85
C LEU A 65 5.55 0.67 -5.39
N ASN A 66 5.29 0.57 -4.09
CA ASN A 66 3.96 0.26 -3.58
C ASN A 66 3.16 1.57 -3.52
N VAL A 67 2.11 1.69 -4.34
CA VAL A 67 1.28 2.89 -4.43
C VAL A 67 -0.07 2.64 -3.76
N ARG A 68 -0.45 3.56 -2.87
CA ARG A 68 -1.70 3.50 -2.09
C ARG A 68 -2.50 4.78 -2.23
N ILE A 69 -3.78 4.65 -2.53
CA ILE A 69 -4.72 5.78 -2.64
C ILE A 69 -5.72 5.69 -1.50
N TYR A 70 -5.88 6.80 -0.79
CA TYR A 70 -6.84 6.92 0.30
C TYR A 70 -7.92 7.96 -0.01
N LEU A 71 -9.17 7.64 0.33
CA LEU A 71 -10.25 8.60 0.46
C LEU A 71 -10.31 9.09 1.91
N HIS A 72 -10.36 10.40 2.11
CA HIS A 72 -10.50 11.01 3.43
C HIS A 72 -11.97 11.18 3.76
N ASN A 73 -12.39 10.55 4.85
CA ASN A 73 -13.70 10.71 5.45
C ASN A 73 -13.50 11.40 6.81
N GLU A 74 -14.20 12.51 7.05
CA GLU A 74 -14.08 13.29 8.29
C GLU A 74 -14.38 12.46 9.56
N THR A 75 -15.15 11.37 9.42
CA THR A 75 -15.57 10.50 10.53
C THR A 75 -14.65 9.29 10.72
N THR A 76 -14.23 8.63 9.63
CA THR A 76 -13.46 7.37 9.69
C THR A 76 -11.97 7.54 9.41
N GLY A 77 -11.53 8.73 9.03
CA GLY A 77 -10.14 9.02 8.68
C GLY A 77 -9.82 8.63 7.24
N LYS A 78 -8.72 7.89 7.03
CA LYS A 78 -8.28 7.43 5.71
C LYS A 78 -8.87 6.05 5.40
N LEU A 79 -9.63 5.94 4.32
CA LEU A 79 -10.09 4.67 3.75
C LEU A 79 -9.19 4.30 2.58
N LEU A 80 -8.59 3.11 2.59
CA LEU A 80 -7.77 2.61 1.49
C LEU A 80 -8.66 2.19 0.31
N ILE A 81 -8.49 2.85 -0.83
CA ILE A 81 -9.31 2.66 -2.03
C ILE A 81 -8.60 1.78 -3.05
N ALA A 82 -7.32 2.05 -3.30
CA ALA A 82 -6.50 1.31 -4.25
C ALA A 82 -5.11 1.04 -3.65
N ASN A 83 -4.57 -0.16 -3.91
CA ASN A 83 -3.22 -0.55 -3.48
C ASN A 83 -2.62 -1.54 -4.47
N GLN A 84 -1.61 -1.11 -5.23
CA GLN A 84 -0.87 -1.96 -6.16
C GLN A 84 0.59 -1.54 -6.24
N ASN A 85 1.45 -2.51 -6.55
CA ASN A 85 2.83 -2.22 -6.92
C ASN A 85 2.88 -1.66 -8.34
N VAL A 86 3.79 -0.73 -8.58
CA VAL A 86 3.98 -0.07 -9.87
C VAL A 86 5.45 -0.13 -10.23
N GLU A 87 5.75 -0.66 -11.41
CA GLU A 87 7.06 -0.58 -12.04
C GLU A 87 7.20 0.76 -12.77
N THR A 88 8.30 1.45 -12.52
CA THR A 88 8.64 2.75 -13.11
C THR A 88 10.14 2.85 -13.32
N GLY A 89 10.57 3.58 -14.35
CA GLY A 89 11.98 3.69 -14.75
C GLY A 89 12.20 3.27 -16.19
N ASP A 90 13.39 3.57 -16.71
CA ASP A 90 13.69 3.46 -18.15
C ASP A 90 13.99 2.03 -18.61
N VAL A 91 14.37 1.14 -17.68
CA VAL A 91 14.90 -0.22 -17.99
C VAL A 91 14.03 -1.33 -17.40
N CYS A 92 12.77 -1.03 -17.04
CA CYS A 92 11.88 -2.07 -16.52
C CYS A 92 11.61 -3.14 -17.58
N SER A 93 12.09 -4.36 -17.32
CA SER A 93 11.87 -5.51 -18.20
C SER A 93 10.38 -5.82 -18.29
N ASP A 94 9.90 -6.14 -19.49
CA ASP A 94 8.53 -6.59 -19.68
C ASP A 94 8.28 -7.94 -19.00
N SER A 95 7.90 -7.90 -17.73
CA SER A 95 7.45 -9.06 -16.97
C SER A 95 6.05 -9.50 -17.45
N GLU A 96 5.98 -10.04 -18.68
CA GLU A 96 4.72 -10.45 -19.33
C GLU A 96 4.09 -11.75 -18.77
N ASN A 97 4.73 -12.43 -17.82
CA ASN A 97 4.24 -13.73 -17.35
C ASN A 97 4.02 -13.74 -15.84
N MET A 98 2.91 -13.15 -15.41
CA MET A 98 2.34 -13.44 -14.09
C MET A 98 1.13 -14.36 -14.21
N ASP A 99 1.22 -15.48 -13.49
CA ASP A 99 0.20 -16.52 -13.38
C ASP A 99 -1.13 -15.90 -12.93
N ARG A 100 -2.16 -15.92 -13.79
CA ARG A 100 -3.42 -15.17 -13.63
C ARG A 100 -4.37 -15.75 -12.58
N ASN A 101 -3.99 -16.80 -11.90
CA ASN A 101 -4.88 -17.50 -10.98
C ASN A 101 -5.01 -16.72 -9.65
N ASN A 102 -6.23 -16.26 -9.36
CA ASN A 102 -6.67 -15.53 -8.15
C ASN A 102 -6.09 -14.11 -8.00
N ILE A 103 -6.33 -13.24 -8.98
CA ILE A 103 -5.92 -11.84 -8.95
C ILE A 103 -7.15 -10.94 -8.72
N TYR A 104 -7.05 -9.98 -7.80
CA TYR A 104 -8.13 -9.01 -7.56
C TYR A 104 -8.02 -7.81 -8.51
N CYS A 105 -6.80 -7.45 -8.90
CA CYS A 105 -6.52 -6.42 -9.88
C CYS A 105 -5.46 -6.88 -10.86
N ASP A 106 -5.81 -7.01 -12.14
CA ASP A 106 -4.97 -7.60 -13.20
C ASP A 106 -3.72 -6.76 -13.56
N GLY A 107 -3.61 -5.54 -13.02
CA GLY A 107 -2.56 -4.60 -13.38
C GLY A 107 -2.81 -3.95 -14.75
N GLY A 108 -1.82 -3.24 -15.26
CA GLY A 108 -1.90 -2.57 -16.56
C GLY A 108 -1.08 -1.28 -16.63
N THR A 109 -1.06 -0.67 -17.80
CA THR A 109 -0.26 0.53 -18.08
C THR A 109 -1.00 1.81 -17.64
N LEU A 110 -0.29 2.68 -16.94
CA LEU A 110 -0.74 4.03 -16.58
C LEU A 110 -0.46 5.03 -17.71
N LEU A 111 -1.09 6.19 -17.68
CA LEU A 111 -0.99 7.20 -18.76
C LEU A 111 0.44 7.65 -19.10
N ASN A 112 1.37 7.58 -18.15
CA ASN A 112 2.79 7.94 -18.37
C ASN A 112 3.70 6.75 -18.72
N GLY A 113 3.13 5.57 -18.98
CA GLY A 113 3.90 4.37 -19.34
C GLY A 113 4.36 3.51 -18.16
N ASP A 114 4.20 3.97 -16.92
CA ASP A 114 4.42 3.11 -15.74
C ASP A 114 3.47 1.91 -15.77
N ARG A 115 3.88 0.80 -15.14
CA ARG A 115 3.08 -0.44 -15.14
C ARG A 115 2.64 -0.82 -13.73
N ALA A 116 1.34 -0.75 -13.47
CA ALA A 116 0.77 -1.36 -12.28
C ALA A 116 0.84 -2.89 -12.42
N LEU A 117 1.45 -3.54 -11.45
CA LEU A 117 1.58 -4.99 -11.37
C LEU A 117 0.26 -5.62 -10.90
N PRO A 118 -0.02 -6.85 -11.36
CA PRO A 118 -1.16 -7.60 -10.86
C PRO A 118 -1.08 -7.79 -9.34
N SER A 119 -2.21 -7.66 -8.64
CA SER A 119 -2.28 -7.70 -7.19
C SER A 119 -3.20 -8.81 -6.67
N LYS A 120 -2.69 -9.54 -5.68
CA LYS A 120 -3.45 -10.52 -4.87
C LYS A 120 -4.06 -9.87 -3.62
N LEU A 121 -3.84 -8.58 -3.40
CA LEU A 121 -4.48 -7.84 -2.32
C LEU A 121 -5.82 -7.30 -2.81
N LYS A 122 -6.87 -7.56 -2.05
CA LYS A 122 -8.21 -7.03 -2.33
C LYS A 122 -8.22 -5.54 -1.99
N SER A 123 -8.58 -4.71 -2.97
CA SER A 123 -8.88 -3.28 -2.81
C SER A 123 -10.27 -2.98 -3.37
N GLU A 124 -10.83 -1.82 -3.03
CA GLU A 124 -12.13 -1.39 -3.53
C GLU A 124 -12.07 -1.11 -5.05
N HIS A 125 -10.97 -0.49 -5.48
CA HIS A 125 -10.69 -0.21 -6.88
C HIS A 125 -9.28 -0.66 -7.26
N CYS A 126 -9.11 -1.00 -8.54
CA CYS A 126 -7.80 -1.22 -9.12
C CYS A 126 -7.14 0.12 -9.44
N LEU A 127 -5.84 0.20 -9.18
CA LEU A 127 -5.05 1.41 -9.34
C LEU A 127 -5.09 1.91 -10.80
N THR A 128 -4.97 0.99 -11.76
CA THR A 128 -4.99 1.30 -13.19
C THR A 128 -6.31 1.94 -13.60
N ASP A 129 -7.44 1.34 -13.24
CA ASP A 129 -8.77 1.86 -13.56
C ASP A 129 -9.02 3.21 -12.87
N PHE A 130 -8.56 3.34 -11.63
CA PHE A 130 -8.76 4.55 -10.84
C PHE A 130 -7.95 5.73 -11.37
N LEU A 131 -6.65 5.54 -11.67
CA LEU A 131 -5.74 6.59 -12.10
C LEU A 131 -5.86 6.95 -13.58
N ASN A 132 -6.34 6.04 -14.43
CA ASN A 132 -6.59 6.33 -15.84
C ASN A 132 -7.98 6.99 -16.08
N ASN A 133 -8.82 7.09 -15.05
CA ASN A 133 -10.13 7.73 -15.16
C ASN A 133 -9.98 9.27 -15.18
N PRO A 134 -10.49 9.97 -16.21
CA PRO A 134 -10.47 11.43 -16.29
C PRO A 134 -11.14 12.15 -15.12
N GLU A 135 -12.10 11.51 -14.45
CA GLU A 135 -12.76 12.09 -13.26
C GLU A 135 -11.81 12.19 -12.05
N HIS A 136 -10.66 11.52 -12.09
CA HIS A 136 -9.66 11.49 -11.02
C HIS A 136 -8.31 12.09 -11.43
N GLU A 137 -8.27 12.99 -12.42
CA GLU A 137 -7.03 13.66 -12.88
C GLU A 137 -6.21 14.28 -11.74
N GLY A 138 -6.87 14.86 -10.73
CA GLY A 138 -6.20 15.42 -9.56
C GLY A 138 -5.44 14.38 -8.72
N VAL A 139 -5.94 13.14 -8.64
CA VAL A 139 -5.27 12.04 -7.94
C VAL A 139 -4.09 11.52 -8.76
N TYR A 140 -4.26 11.45 -10.08
CA TYR A 140 -3.16 11.11 -10.99
C TYR A 140 -2.01 12.13 -10.92
N GLY A 141 -2.32 13.42 -10.83
CA GLY A 141 -1.32 14.47 -10.60
C GLY A 141 -0.54 14.27 -9.29
N GLN A 142 -1.24 13.96 -8.19
CA GLN A 142 -0.59 13.66 -6.91
C GLN A 142 0.30 12.42 -6.98
N TYR A 143 -0.11 11.38 -7.73
CA TYR A 143 0.71 10.19 -7.96
C TYR A 143 2.06 10.56 -8.61
N LEU A 144 2.04 11.36 -9.68
CA LEU A 144 3.26 11.78 -10.37
C LEU A 144 4.17 12.61 -9.46
N GLU A 145 3.60 13.51 -8.67
CA GLU A 145 4.33 14.32 -7.70
C GLU A 145 5.02 13.44 -6.65
N LYS A 146 4.27 12.56 -5.98
CA LYS A 146 4.80 11.69 -4.93
C LYS A 146 5.83 10.70 -5.44
N LYS A 147 5.62 10.17 -6.65
CA LYS A 147 6.63 9.36 -7.34
C LYS A 147 7.92 10.15 -7.55
N SER A 148 7.83 11.36 -8.09
CA SER A 148 8.99 12.21 -8.34
C SER A 148 9.73 12.57 -7.05
N GLU A 149 9.01 12.96 -6.00
CA GLU A 149 9.60 13.24 -4.68
C GLU A 149 10.37 12.03 -4.14
N LEU A 150 9.77 10.83 -4.20
CA LEU A 150 10.40 9.61 -3.72
C LEU A 150 11.66 9.29 -4.51
N LEU A 151 11.60 9.25 -5.85
CA LEU A 151 12.73 8.89 -6.69
C LEU A 151 13.90 9.89 -6.58
N ASN A 152 13.62 11.18 -6.40
CA ASN A 152 14.65 12.21 -6.19
C ASN A 152 15.29 12.16 -4.78
N SER A 153 14.76 11.35 -3.87
CA SER A 153 15.29 11.18 -2.52
C SER A 153 16.18 9.95 -2.33
N LEU A 154 16.27 9.08 -3.35
CA LEU A 154 17.11 7.88 -3.39
C LEU A 154 18.56 8.24 -3.75
#